data_AF-A0A2E4SMV1-F1
#
_entry.id   AF-A0A2E4SMV1-F1
#
_cell.length_a   1.000
_cell.length_b   1.000
_cell.length_c   1.000
_cell.angle_alpha   90.00
_cell.angle_beta   90.00
_cell.angle_gamma   90.00
#
_symmetry.space_group_name_H-M   'P 1'
#
loop_
_entity.id
_entity.type
_entity.pdbx_description
1 polymer ?
#
loop_
_entity_poly.entity_id
_entity_poly.type
_entity_poly.pdbx_seq_one_letter_code
_entity_poly.pdbx_strand_id
1 'polypeptide(L)'
;MKRLFLILVTFLVALLGLTFAVHNPQQVEVHYYFDWIWRGSLALLLFLTLTVGLLIGWLAGRLRGFILKKQANQQSRIDRDSRDASLTPRNVSRHLHDVNE
;
A
#
# COMPACT_ATOMS: atom_id res chain seq x y z
N MET A 1 -8.97 -6.78 17.27
CA MET A 1 -8.41 -8.12 17.62
C MET A 1 -7.55 -8.71 16.50
N LYS A 2 -8.10 -9.11 15.33
CA LYS A 2 -7.34 -9.79 14.26
C LYS A 2 -6.08 -9.05 13.78
N ARG A 3 -6.16 -7.73 13.59
CA ARG A 3 -5.01 -6.89 13.17
C ARG A 3 -3.92 -6.81 14.24
N LEU A 4 -4.32 -6.65 15.51
CA LEU A 4 -3.39 -6.57 16.63
C LEU A 4 -2.67 -7.92 16.83
N PHE A 5 -3.42 -9.02 16.72
CA PHE A 5 -2.87 -10.38 16.73
C PHE A 5 -1.85 -10.59 15.60
N LEU A 6 -2.19 -10.18 14.37
CA LEU A 6 -1.27 -10.31 13.24
C LEU A 6 0.02 -9.49 13.47
N ILE A 7 -0.10 -8.25 13.93
CA ILE A 7 1.06 -7.40 14.26
C ILE A 7 1.94 -8.07 15.32
N LEU A 8 1.33 -8.63 16.38
CA LEU A 8 2.06 -9.30 17.44
C LEU A 8 2.79 -10.55 16.93
N VAL A 9 2.12 -11.40 16.14
CA VAL A 9 2.72 -12.60 15.56
C VAL A 9 3.85 -12.23 14.61
N THR A 10 3.65 -11.25 13.73
CA THR A 10 4.71 -10.76 12.83
C THR A 10 5.90 -10.21 13.62
N PHE A 11 5.67 -9.44 14.67
CA PHE A 11 6.73 -8.92 15.54
C PHE A 11 7.50 -10.06 16.21
N LEU A 12 6.81 -11.06 16.75
CA LEU A 12 7.44 -12.20 17.41
C LEU A 12 8.29 -13.03 16.44
N VAL A 13 7.76 -13.32 15.25
CA VAL A 13 8.49 -14.02 14.18
C VAL A 13 9.72 -13.23 13.73
N ALA A 14 9.58 -11.91 13.58
CA ALA A 14 10.71 -11.04 13.23
C ALA A 14 11.81 -11.05 14.30
N LEU A 15 11.43 -10.97 15.59
CA LEU A 15 12.36 -11.00 16.71
C LEU A 15 13.10 -12.34 16.81
N LEU A 16 12.37 -13.45 16.65
CA LEU A 16 12.96 -14.80 16.66
C LEU A 16 13.92 -14.98 15.47
N GLY A 17 13.51 -14.56 14.26
CA GLY A 17 14.35 -14.62 13.07
C GLY A 17 15.63 -13.80 13.21
N LEU A 18 15.53 -12.59 13.77
CA LEU A 18 16.70 -11.74 14.03
C LEU A 18 17.64 -12.38 15.08
N THR A 19 17.09 -12.88 16.19
CA THR A 19 17.89 -13.51 17.25
C THR A 19 18.59 -14.75 16.74
N PHE A 20 17.89 -15.57 15.94
CA PHE A 20 18.46 -16.74 15.27
C PHE A 20 19.62 -16.35 14.35
N ALA A 21 19.43 -15.30 13.54
CA ALA A 21 20.45 -14.82 12.61
C ALA A 21 21.73 -14.32 13.30
N VAL A 22 21.59 -13.72 14.48
CA VAL A 22 22.71 -13.23 15.30
C VAL A 22 23.42 -14.39 16.01
N HIS A 23 22.69 -15.35 16.57
CA HIS A 23 23.27 -16.46 17.35
C HIS A 23 23.78 -17.62 16.51
N ASN A 24 23.29 -17.76 15.28
CA ASN A 24 23.72 -18.82 14.35
C ASN A 24 24.32 -18.20 13.08
N PRO A 25 25.43 -17.43 13.20
CA PRO A 25 26.00 -16.74 12.06
C PRO A 25 26.73 -17.74 11.16
N GLN A 26 26.07 -18.12 10.06
CA GLN A 26 26.78 -18.67 8.91
C GLN A 26 27.39 -17.50 8.15
N GLN A 27 28.71 -17.31 8.29
CA GLN A 27 29.39 -16.20 7.65
C GLN A 27 29.39 -16.36 6.13
N VAL A 28 29.00 -15.29 5.44
CA VAL A 28 29.09 -15.17 3.99
C VAL A 28 29.74 -13.85 3.62
N GLU A 29 30.37 -13.85 2.47
CA GLU A 29 30.95 -12.67 1.85
C GLU A 29 30.10 -12.30 0.63
N VAL A 30 29.69 -11.03 0.58
CA VAL A 30 28.88 -10.48 -0.49
C VAL A 30 29.71 -9.41 -1.18
N HIS A 31 30.04 -9.66 -2.44
CA HIS A 31 30.67 -8.68 -3.31
C HIS A 31 29.54 -7.88 -3.97
N TYR A 32 29.37 -6.64 -3.54
CA TYR A 32 28.38 -5.71 -4.06
C TYR A 32 29.03 -4.73 -5.04
N TYR A 33 28.22 -3.87 -5.67
CA TYR A 33 28.71 -2.87 -6.63
C TYR A 33 29.81 -1.99 -6.02
N PHE A 34 30.73 -1.51 -6.87
CA PHE A 34 31.85 -0.63 -6.50
C PHE A 34 32.85 -1.24 -5.50
N ASP A 35 33.17 -2.53 -5.66
CA ASP A 35 34.10 -3.26 -4.79
C ASP A 35 33.69 -3.26 -3.31
N TRP A 36 32.42 -3.01 -3.01
CA TRP A 36 31.91 -3.07 -1.66
C TRP A 36 31.81 -4.53 -1.23
N ILE A 37 32.63 -4.92 -0.27
CA ILE A 37 32.61 -6.26 0.31
C ILE A 37 31.93 -6.20 1.67
N TRP A 38 30.82 -6.90 1.81
CA TRP A 38 30.14 -7.08 3.09
C TRP A 38 30.34 -8.52 3.59
N ARG A 39 30.76 -8.65 4.86
CA ARG A 39 30.87 -9.93 5.55
C ARG A 39 29.91 -9.96 6.73
N GLY A 40 29.09 -11.00 6.81
CA GLY A 40 28.13 -11.14 7.91
C GLY A 40 27.34 -12.43 7.83
N SER A 41 26.34 -12.56 8.72
CA SER A 41 25.46 -13.72 8.77
C SER A 41 24.55 -13.79 7.54
N LEU A 42 24.53 -14.91 6.83
CA LEU A 42 23.62 -15.16 5.70
C LEU A 42 22.17 -14.98 6.11
N ALA A 43 21.80 -15.51 7.27
CA ALA A 43 20.46 -15.38 7.80
C ALA A 43 20.08 -13.91 8.04
N LEU A 44 21.03 -13.09 8.50
CA LEU A 44 20.82 -11.66 8.72
C LEU A 44 20.62 -10.92 7.40
N LEU A 45 21.42 -11.26 6.38
CA LEU A 45 21.28 -10.68 5.03
C LEU A 45 19.92 -11.03 4.40
N LEU A 46 19.51 -12.30 4.47
CA LEU A 46 18.21 -12.75 3.99
C LEU A 46 17.06 -12.07 4.74
N PHE A 47 17.18 -11.95 6.06
CA PHE A 47 16.19 -11.25 6.88
C PHE A 47 16.07 -9.76 6.48
N LEU A 48 17.20 -9.07 6.29
CA LEU A 48 17.21 -7.65 5.92
C LEU A 48 16.63 -7.43 4.52
N THR A 49 17.05 -8.23 3.54
CA THR A 49 16.58 -8.13 2.15
C THR A 49 15.07 -8.39 2.05
N LEU A 50 14.56 -9.40 2.76
CA LEU A 50 13.12 -9.67 2.85
C LEU A 50 12.36 -8.50 3.50
N THR A 51 12.91 -7.95 4.60
CA THR A 51 12.30 -6.81 5.31
C THR A 51 12.20 -5.59 4.41
N VAL A 52 13.26 -5.28 3.65
CA VAL A 52 13.26 -4.19 2.67
C VAL A 52 12.23 -4.44 1.57
N GLY A 53 12.17 -5.65 1.01
CA GLY A 53 11.17 -6.00 0.01
C GLY A 53 9.74 -5.85 0.51
N LEU A 54 9.47 -6.27 1.75
CA LEU A 54 8.15 -6.13 2.38
C LEU A 54 7.79 -4.66 2.61
N LEU A 55 8.73 -3.83 3.06
CA LEU A 55 8.54 -2.39 3.23
C LEU A 55 8.20 -1.71 1.90
N ILE A 56 8.93 -2.04 0.83
CA ILE A 56 8.67 -1.51 -0.52
C ILE A 56 7.28 -1.93 -1.00
N GLY A 57 6.95 -3.22 -0.89
CA GLY A 57 5.64 -3.74 -1.29
C GLY A 57 4.48 -3.11 -0.50
N TRP A 58 4.64 -2.95 0.81
CA TRP A 58 3.67 -2.29 1.68
C TRP A 58 3.48 -0.82 1.28
N LEU A 59 4.58 -0.11 1.04
CA LEU A 59 4.55 1.29 0.63
C LEU A 59 3.85 1.44 -0.73
N ALA A 60 4.22 0.63 -1.72
CA ALA A 60 3.61 0.62 -3.05
C ALA A 60 2.08 0.36 -2.97
N GLY A 61 1.65 -0.60 -2.16
CA GLY A 61 0.23 -0.88 -1.94
C GLY A 61 -0.51 0.31 -1.31
N ARG A 62 0.11 0.98 -0.34
CA ARG A 62 -0.49 2.15 0.33
C ARG A 62 -0.59 3.37 -0.60
N LEU A 63 0.42 3.63 -1.43
CA LEU A 63 0.36 4.68 -2.45
C LEU A 63 -0.78 4.41 -3.44
N ARG A 64 -0.90 3.18 -3.94
CA ARG A 64 -1.97 2.80 -4.88
C ARG A 64 -3.35 3.00 -4.26
N GLY A 65 -3.54 2.58 -3.00
CA GLY A 65 -4.78 2.80 -2.27
C GLY A 65 -5.13 4.29 -2.11
N PHE A 66 -4.14 5.15 -1.88
CA PHE A 66 -4.34 6.59 -1.78
C PHE A 66 -4.79 7.22 -3.10
N ILE A 67 -4.16 6.82 -4.21
CA ILE A 67 -4.51 7.31 -5.56
C ILE A 67 -5.95 6.91 -5.93
N LEU A 68 -6.31 5.64 -5.73
CA LEU A 68 -7.66 5.13 -6.02
C LEU A 68 -8.73 5.82 -5.17
N LYS A 69 -8.44 6.06 -3.88
CA LYS A 69 -9.36 6.76 -2.97
C LYS A 69 -9.55 8.23 -3.38
N LYS A 70 -8.50 8.89 -3.88
CA LYS A 70 -8.58 10.27 -4.39
C LYS A 70 -9.47 10.35 -5.63
N GLN A 71 -9.35 9.39 -6.56
CA GLN A 71 -10.18 9.31 -7.77
C GLN A 71 -11.66 9.05 -7.43
N ALA A 72 -11.95 8.13 -6.52
CA ALA A 72 -13.32 7.84 -6.09
C ALA A 72 -14.02 9.06 -5.45
N ASN A 73 -13.26 9.92 -4.76
CA ASN A 73 -13.79 11.14 -4.15
C ASN A 73 -13.99 12.29 -5.15
N GLN A 74 -13.30 12.27 -6.29
CA GLN A 74 -13.52 13.24 -7.38
C GLN A 74 -14.73 12.85 -8.23
N GLN A 75 -14.89 11.56 -8.53
CA GLN A 75 -16.05 11.07 -9.30
C GLN A 75 -17.38 11.36 -8.59
N SER A 76 -17.44 11.15 -7.27
CA SER A 76 -18.65 11.43 -6.49
C SER A 76 -19.01 12.91 -6.38
N ARG A 77 -18.05 13.82 -6.61
CA ARG A 77 -18.31 15.26 -6.71
C ARG A 77 -18.88 15.64 -8.08
N ILE A 78 -18.34 15.07 -9.15
CA ILE A 78 -18.80 15.31 -10.52
C ILE A 78 -20.23 14.77 -10.73
N ASP A 79 -20.54 13.58 -10.19
CA ASP A 79 -21.90 13.02 -10.25
C ASP A 79 -22.92 13.86 -9.46
N ARG A 80 -22.52 14.45 -8.33
CA ARG A 80 -23.39 15.33 -7.54
C ARG A 80 -23.68 16.63 -8.28
N ASP A 81 -22.65 17.27 -8.82
CA ASP A 81 -22.77 18.52 -9.58
C ASP A 81 -23.63 18.33 -10.85
N SER A 82 -23.50 17.17 -11.51
CA SER A 82 -24.32 16.82 -12.68
C SER A 82 -25.80 16.60 -12.33
N ARG A 83 -26.10 15.98 -11.18
CA ARG A 83 -27.48 15.82 -10.69
C ARG A 83 -28.08 17.16 -10.30
N ASP A 84 -27.33 18.01 -9.61
CA ASP A 84 -27.82 19.33 -9.20
C ASP A 84 -28.05 20.23 -10.43
N ALA A 85 -27.20 20.14 -11.45
CA ALA A 85 -27.40 20.82 -12.73
C ALA A 85 -28.65 20.34 -13.49
N SER A 86 -28.99 19.04 -13.43
CA SER A 86 -30.23 18.50 -14.02
C SER A 86 -31.50 18.94 -13.29
N LEU A 87 -31.41 19.21 -11.98
CA LEU A 87 -32.54 19.64 -11.14
C LEU A 87 -32.80 21.15 -11.19
N THR A 88 -31.98 21.91 -11.93
CA THR A 88 -32.22 23.36 -12.10
C THR A 88 -33.58 23.61 -12.79
N PRO A 89 -34.37 24.59 -12.33
CA PRO A 89 -35.75 24.80 -12.78
C PRO A 89 -35.86 25.03 -14.30
N ARG A 90 -34.79 25.52 -14.94
CA ARG A 90 -34.68 25.70 -16.39
C ARG A 90 -34.60 24.39 -17.19
N ASN A 91 -33.96 23.35 -16.65
CA ASN A 91 -33.86 22.04 -17.31
C ASN A 91 -35.06 21.14 -16.99
N VAL A 92 -35.61 21.24 -15.78
CA VAL A 92 -36.82 20.49 -15.36
C VAL A 92 -38.03 20.88 -16.21
N SER A 93 -38.22 22.17 -16.48
CA SER A 93 -39.33 22.66 -17.33
C SER A 93 -39.18 22.25 -18.80
N ARG A 94 -37.94 22.15 -19.32
CA ARG A 94 -37.67 21.66 -20.67
C ARG A 94 -37.97 20.16 -20.81
N HIS A 95 -37.65 19.36 -19.78
CA HIS A 95 -37.94 17.92 -19.76
C HIS A 95 -39.45 17.61 -19.61
N LEU A 96 -40.21 18.46 -18.90
CA LEU A 96 -41.68 18.32 -18.82
C LEU A 96 -42.38 18.66 -20.13
N HIS A 97 -41.77 19.49 -20.98
CA HIS A 97 -42.34 19.86 -22.26
C HIS A 97 -42.23 18.71 -23.29
N ASP A 98 -41.08 18.02 -23.31
CA ASP A 98 -40.80 16.86 -24.19
C ASP A 98 -41.62 15.61 -23.87
N VAL A 99 -42.10 15.46 -22.63
CA VAL A 99 -42.91 14.30 -22.19
C VAL A 99 -44.40 14.47 -22.54
N ASN A 100 -44.81 15.70 -22.86
CA ASN A 100 -46.21 16.06 -23.16
C ASN A 100 -46.48 16.24 -24.67
N GLU A 101 -45.51 15.95 -25.54
CA GLU A 101 -45.69 15.75 -26.98
C GLU A 101 -45.73 14.25 -27.32
#